data_AF-A0A7C4QIA2-F1
#
_entry.id   AF-A0A7C4QIA2-F1
#
_cell.length_a   1.000
_cell.length_b   1.000
_cell.length_c   1.000
_cell.angle_alpha   90.00
_cell.angle_beta   90.00
_cell.angle_gamma   90.00
#
_symmetry.space_group_name_H-M   'P 1'
#
loop_
_entity.id
_entity.type
_entity.pdbx_description
1 polymer ?
#
loop_
_entity_poly.entity_id
_entity_poly.type
_entity_poly.pdbx_seq_one_letter_code
_entity_poly.pdbx_strand_id
1 'polypeptide(L)'
;MDRITQVGLNTAVVANNQKTLARLATYQEQLSTGKKLNRISDDVVAARQSLRYRADENATGKYLDNIDKSLAFMGATDTALSEITSLFDQAKSIAVQGANGSQDAASRFALSQAVDSYLTRLVDVANTVHDGRFIFGGTMTTAGKPFAVAADGSRVDYAGNLDAFRVEVGPNASIEVNQDGYALFKEEVDVFAALVELRDALRDNDAGRVASTIDTIDTAQRHANNLQGAMGGREVVAQIADAPGVGDTALCVRPIPVAHTVFGDIQPGRLIIEMQADEQLVEPVRVDLPTHVGPFRAGRREFHLGGVVGGLLVARQIPAVVVHAQEVGLRGDDVQVAGLHQRPVPVAGG
;
A
#
# COMPACT_ATOMS: atom_id res chain seq x y z
N MET A 1 -47.35 49.65 -22.98
CA MET A 1 -46.23 49.21 -22.11
C MET A 1 -46.59 47.86 -21.57
N ASP A 2 -45.86 46.88 -22.04
CA ASP A 2 -46.33 45.52 -22.18
C ASP A 2 -46.40 44.75 -20.86
N ARG A 3 -47.39 43.87 -20.81
CA ARG A 3 -47.56 42.75 -19.88
C ARG A 3 -46.45 41.67 -20.06
N ILE A 4 -45.27 42.10 -20.48
CA ILE A 4 -44.06 41.30 -20.69
C ILE A 4 -43.20 41.28 -19.41
N THR A 5 -43.46 42.14 -18.43
CA THR A 5 -42.64 42.20 -17.21
C THR A 5 -43.09 41.23 -16.12
N GLN A 6 -44.39 41.12 -15.81
CA GLN A 6 -44.79 40.39 -14.59
C GLN A 6 -44.74 38.86 -14.71
N VAL A 7 -45.12 38.31 -15.86
CA VAL A 7 -45.05 36.85 -16.10
C VAL A 7 -43.58 36.42 -16.28
N GLY A 8 -42.78 37.17 -17.06
CA GLY A 8 -41.35 36.89 -17.22
C GLY A 8 -40.55 37.00 -15.92
N LEU A 9 -40.85 37.99 -15.07
CA LEU A 9 -40.24 38.12 -13.75
C LEU A 9 -40.64 36.96 -12.82
N ASN A 10 -41.92 36.59 -12.78
CA ASN A 10 -42.38 35.46 -11.98
C ASN A 10 -41.76 34.13 -12.44
N THR A 11 -41.65 33.88 -13.75
CA THR A 11 -40.99 32.69 -14.29
C THR A 11 -39.49 32.68 -13.98
N ALA A 12 -38.81 33.83 -14.07
CA ALA A 12 -37.41 33.94 -13.69
C ALA A 12 -37.16 33.68 -12.20
N VAL A 13 -38.03 34.20 -11.32
CA VAL A 13 -37.96 33.95 -9.86
C VAL A 13 -38.18 32.47 -9.56
N VAL A 14 -39.20 31.83 -10.16
CA VAL A 14 -39.45 30.39 -9.97
C VAL A 14 -38.27 29.55 -10.47
N ALA A 15 -37.71 29.86 -11.64
CA ALA A 15 -36.55 29.14 -12.17
C ALA A 15 -35.30 29.32 -11.30
N ASN A 16 -35.09 30.51 -10.72
CA ASN A 16 -33.99 30.76 -9.79
C ASN A 16 -34.19 30.01 -8.46
N ASN A 17 -35.40 30.03 -7.88
CA ASN A 17 -35.72 29.28 -6.66
C ASN A 17 -35.50 27.77 -6.87
N GLN A 18 -35.93 27.22 -8.01
CA GLN A 18 -35.68 25.82 -8.34
C GLN A 18 -34.19 25.49 -8.44
N LYS A 19 -33.37 26.40 -9.01
CA LYS A 19 -31.91 26.25 -9.05
C LYS A 19 -31.28 26.29 -7.66
N THR A 20 -31.70 27.21 -6.80
CA THR A 20 -31.16 27.33 -5.43
C THR A 20 -31.53 26.13 -4.57
N LEU A 21 -32.78 25.65 -4.64
CA LEU A 21 -33.20 24.42 -3.95
C LEU A 21 -32.40 23.20 -4.40
N ALA A 22 -32.08 23.09 -5.70
CA ALA A 22 -31.23 22.01 -6.20
C ALA A 22 -29.78 22.09 -5.67
N ARG A 23 -29.22 23.29 -5.52
CA ARG A 23 -27.90 23.49 -4.90
C ARG A 23 -27.89 23.13 -3.42
N LEU A 24 -28.89 23.57 -2.66
CA LEU A 24 -29.03 23.22 -1.24
C LEU A 24 -29.13 21.70 -1.04
N ALA A 25 -29.92 21.00 -1.86
CA ALA A 25 -30.00 19.54 -1.82
C ALA A 25 -28.63 18.88 -2.09
N THR A 26 -27.86 19.44 -3.03
CA THR A 26 -26.50 18.96 -3.33
C THR A 26 -25.55 19.19 -2.15
N TYR A 27 -25.56 20.37 -1.54
CA TYR A 27 -24.72 20.66 -0.37
C TYR A 27 -25.09 19.78 0.84
N GLN A 28 -26.37 19.52 1.06
CA GLN A 28 -26.83 18.58 2.09
C GLN A 28 -26.36 17.15 1.81
N GLU A 29 -26.42 16.69 0.56
CA GLU A 29 -25.90 15.38 0.16
C GLU A 29 -24.37 15.29 0.38
N GLN A 30 -23.64 16.33 0.00
CA GLN A 30 -22.20 16.44 0.21
C GLN A 30 -21.84 16.48 1.72
N LEU A 31 -22.57 17.24 2.54
CA LEU A 31 -22.42 17.27 4.01
C LEU A 31 -22.69 15.90 4.65
N SER A 32 -23.74 15.21 4.22
CA SER A 32 -24.11 13.91 4.76
C SER A 32 -23.13 12.80 4.37
N THR A 33 -22.57 12.86 3.17
CA THR A 33 -21.65 11.84 2.65
C THR A 33 -20.19 12.14 2.99
N GLY A 34 -19.90 13.38 3.39
CA GLY A 34 -18.54 13.90 3.49
C GLY A 34 -17.85 14.06 2.12
N LYS A 35 -18.54 13.73 1.01
CA LYS A 35 -17.95 13.66 -0.31
C LYS A 35 -18.38 14.83 -1.19
N LYS A 36 -17.41 15.50 -1.80
CA LYS A 36 -17.57 16.53 -2.83
C LYS A 36 -18.19 15.98 -4.12
N LEU A 37 -17.87 14.73 -4.48
CA LEU A 37 -18.41 14.05 -5.66
C LEU A 37 -19.17 12.80 -5.23
N ASN A 38 -20.48 12.79 -5.43
CA ASN A 38 -21.33 11.64 -5.11
C ASN A 38 -21.70 10.86 -6.37
N ARG A 39 -21.75 11.54 -7.52
CA ARG A 39 -22.06 10.93 -8.82
C ARG A 39 -21.02 11.33 -9.85
N ILE A 40 -20.79 10.45 -10.84
CA ILE A 40 -19.91 10.73 -11.99
C ILE A 40 -20.44 11.93 -12.80
N SER A 41 -21.75 12.16 -12.79
CA SER A 41 -22.40 13.31 -13.44
C SER A 41 -22.04 14.66 -12.82
N ASP A 42 -21.59 14.70 -11.56
CA ASP A 42 -21.32 15.95 -10.85
C ASP A 42 -20.04 16.61 -11.38
N ASP A 43 -19.02 15.81 -11.74
CA ASP A 43 -17.83 16.21 -12.50
C ASP A 43 -17.20 14.98 -13.16
N VAL A 44 -17.39 14.83 -14.47
CA VAL A 44 -16.90 13.67 -15.23
C VAL A 44 -15.36 13.65 -15.31
N VAL A 45 -14.69 14.80 -15.24
CA VAL A 45 -13.22 14.87 -15.29
C VAL A 45 -12.63 14.45 -13.95
N ALA A 46 -13.10 15.05 -12.86
CA ALA A 46 -12.65 14.71 -11.52
C ALA A 46 -13.04 13.28 -11.12
N ALA A 47 -14.22 12.79 -11.53
CA ALA A 47 -14.63 11.41 -11.30
C ALA A 47 -13.75 10.38 -12.04
N ARG A 48 -13.33 10.66 -13.29
CA ARG A 48 -12.37 9.78 -13.99
C ARG A 48 -11.02 9.74 -13.30
N GLN A 49 -10.55 10.90 -12.84
CA GLN A 49 -9.29 11.00 -12.13
C GLN A 49 -9.30 10.25 -10.79
N SER A 50 -10.39 10.36 -10.02
CA SER A 50 -10.55 9.63 -8.76
C SER A 50 -10.67 8.12 -8.96
N LEU A 51 -11.37 7.67 -10.00
CA LEU A 51 -11.42 6.25 -10.36
C LEU A 51 -10.04 5.70 -10.73
N ARG A 52 -9.23 6.46 -11.45
CA ARG A 52 -7.85 6.09 -11.77
C ARG A 52 -7.02 5.93 -10.49
N TYR A 53 -7.03 6.92 -9.61
CA TYR A 53 -6.29 6.84 -8.35
C TYR A 53 -6.74 5.68 -7.47
N ARG A 54 -8.04 5.37 -7.41
CA ARG A 54 -8.54 4.19 -6.69
C ARG A 54 -8.06 2.89 -7.33
N ALA A 55 -7.98 2.82 -8.65
CA ALA A 55 -7.43 1.64 -9.33
C ALA A 55 -5.94 1.49 -9.00
N ASP A 56 -5.18 2.59 -9.04
CA ASP A 56 -3.76 2.64 -8.69
C ASP A 56 -3.53 2.22 -7.22
N GLU A 57 -4.32 2.74 -6.28
CA GLU A 57 -4.27 2.38 -4.85
C GLU A 57 -4.55 0.88 -4.62
N ASN A 58 -5.58 0.33 -5.27
CA ASN A 58 -5.88 -1.10 -5.18
C ASN A 58 -4.79 -1.97 -5.82
N ALA A 59 -4.15 -1.51 -6.88
CA ALA A 59 -3.03 -2.22 -7.51
C ALA A 59 -1.82 -2.22 -6.58
N THR A 60 -1.46 -1.06 -6.02
CA THR A 60 -0.38 -0.93 -5.04
C THR A 60 -0.60 -1.79 -3.81
N GLY A 61 -1.81 -1.82 -3.25
CA GLY A 61 -2.13 -2.69 -2.11
C GLY A 61 -1.87 -4.17 -2.41
N LYS A 62 -2.22 -4.64 -3.61
CA LYS A 62 -1.92 -6.02 -4.04
C LYS A 62 -0.42 -6.27 -4.22
N TYR A 63 0.34 -5.28 -4.68
CA TYR A 63 1.79 -5.41 -4.82
C TYR A 63 2.46 -5.53 -3.46
N LEU A 64 2.04 -4.74 -2.46
CA LEU A 64 2.53 -4.86 -1.08
C LEU A 64 2.20 -6.24 -0.50
N ASP A 65 0.95 -6.71 -0.62
CA ASP A 65 0.55 -8.05 -0.17
C ASP A 65 1.39 -9.17 -0.84
N ASN A 66 1.74 -8.99 -2.11
CA ASN A 66 2.58 -9.92 -2.86
C ASN A 66 4.03 -9.89 -2.37
N ILE A 67 4.57 -8.71 -2.08
CA ILE A 67 5.92 -8.55 -1.53
C ILE A 67 6.00 -9.20 -0.14
N ASP A 68 5.05 -8.94 0.75
CA ASP A 68 5.01 -9.51 2.09
C ASP A 68 5.00 -11.05 2.07
N LYS A 69 4.16 -11.64 1.21
CA LYS A 69 4.12 -13.09 1.00
C LYS A 69 5.42 -13.62 0.41
N SER A 70 6.05 -12.86 -0.49
CA SER A 70 7.32 -13.24 -1.09
C SER A 70 8.43 -13.23 -0.04
N LEU A 71 8.51 -12.19 0.80
CA LEU A 71 9.46 -12.09 1.90
C LEU A 71 9.26 -13.22 2.92
N ALA A 72 8.02 -13.53 3.29
CA ALA A 72 7.72 -14.65 4.20
C ALA A 72 8.19 -16.00 3.63
N PHE A 73 7.95 -16.24 2.34
CA PHE A 73 8.40 -17.44 1.64
C PHE A 73 9.93 -17.51 1.54
N MET A 74 10.58 -16.39 1.24
CA MET A 74 12.04 -16.30 1.14
C MET A 74 12.71 -16.49 2.51
N GLY A 75 12.16 -15.92 3.58
CA GLY A 75 12.64 -16.13 4.94
C GLY A 75 12.50 -17.60 5.39
N ALA A 76 11.42 -18.28 4.99
CA ALA A 76 11.28 -19.72 5.22
C ALA A 76 12.33 -20.53 4.43
N THR A 77 12.65 -20.09 3.21
CA THR A 77 13.72 -20.69 2.39
C THR A 77 15.09 -20.50 3.03
N ASP A 78 15.42 -19.29 3.50
CA ASP A 78 16.68 -18.99 4.18
C ASP A 78 16.84 -19.80 5.47
N THR A 79 15.77 -19.93 6.26
CA THR A 79 15.77 -20.77 7.47
C THR A 79 16.08 -22.23 7.14
N ALA A 80 15.47 -22.78 6.08
CA ALA A 80 15.74 -24.13 5.62
C ALA A 80 17.19 -24.29 5.13
N LEU A 81 17.72 -23.31 4.38
CA LEU A 81 19.11 -23.32 3.91
C LEU A 81 20.11 -23.25 5.07
N SER A 82 19.84 -22.43 6.09
CA SER A 82 20.65 -22.35 7.30
C SER A 82 20.71 -23.71 8.04
N GLU A 83 19.58 -24.40 8.14
CA GLU A 83 19.54 -25.74 8.72
C GLU A 83 20.33 -26.76 7.87
N ILE A 84 20.23 -26.70 6.55
CA ILE A 84 21.01 -27.53 5.62
C ILE A 84 22.52 -27.31 5.83
N THR A 85 22.96 -26.05 5.92
CA THR A 85 24.38 -25.72 6.18
C THR A 85 24.85 -26.28 7.52
N SER A 86 24.04 -26.16 8.58
CA SER A 86 24.37 -26.75 9.88
C SER A 86 24.47 -28.27 9.85
N LEU A 87 23.66 -28.96 9.03
CA LEU A 87 23.77 -30.41 8.85
C LEU A 87 25.07 -30.79 8.14
N PHE A 88 25.54 -29.99 7.17
CA PHE A 88 26.84 -30.23 6.53
C PHE A 88 28.02 -30.00 7.48
N ASP A 89 27.97 -28.98 8.33
CA ASP A 89 29.00 -28.78 9.35
C ASP A 89 29.11 -30.00 10.29
N GLN A 90 27.98 -30.55 10.70
CA GLN A 90 27.94 -31.76 11.54
C GLN A 90 28.43 -32.99 10.78
N ALA A 91 27.99 -33.18 9.53
CA ALA A 91 28.44 -34.28 8.68
C ALA A 91 29.95 -34.23 8.43
N LYS A 92 30.51 -33.04 8.18
CA LYS A 92 31.95 -32.81 8.03
C LYS A 92 32.72 -33.16 9.30
N SER A 93 32.22 -32.75 10.47
CA SER A 93 32.81 -33.11 11.75
C SER A 93 32.88 -34.63 11.94
N ILE A 94 31.79 -35.34 11.62
CA ILE A 94 31.75 -36.80 11.63
C ILE A 94 32.72 -37.40 10.61
N ALA A 95 32.80 -36.84 9.40
CA ALA A 95 33.72 -37.31 8.36
C ALA A 95 35.18 -37.19 8.81
N VAL A 96 35.57 -36.07 9.43
CA VAL A 96 36.92 -35.87 9.99
C VAL A 96 37.18 -36.86 11.13
N GLN A 97 36.21 -37.06 12.03
CA GLN A 97 36.34 -38.04 13.11
C GLN A 97 36.45 -39.48 12.59
N GLY A 98 35.67 -39.81 11.57
CA GLY A 98 35.66 -41.11 10.91
C GLY A 98 36.84 -41.33 9.97
N ALA A 99 37.52 -40.29 9.50
CA ALA A 99 38.76 -40.42 8.73
C ALA A 99 39.96 -40.79 9.62
N ASN A 100 39.85 -40.61 10.95
CA ASN A 100 40.91 -40.93 11.88
C ASN A 100 41.20 -42.45 11.90
N GLY A 101 42.39 -42.84 11.44
CA GLY A 101 42.82 -44.24 11.36
C GLY A 101 42.93 -44.97 12.70
N SER A 102 42.91 -44.25 13.83
CA SER A 102 42.87 -44.85 15.17
C SER A 102 41.46 -45.22 15.64
N GLN A 103 40.41 -44.90 14.88
CA GLN A 103 39.05 -45.30 15.26
C GLN A 103 38.75 -46.76 14.95
N ASP A 104 38.05 -47.42 15.87
CA ASP A 104 37.61 -48.80 15.70
C ASP A 104 36.34 -48.89 14.83
N ALA A 105 36.08 -50.11 14.33
CA ALA A 105 34.95 -50.37 13.45
C ALA A 105 33.59 -50.13 14.13
N ALA A 106 33.49 -50.40 15.44
CA ALA A 106 32.27 -50.19 16.20
C ALA A 106 31.91 -48.70 16.31
N SER A 107 32.92 -47.84 16.55
CA SER A 107 32.75 -46.39 16.61
C SER A 107 32.42 -45.81 15.24
N ARG A 108 33.09 -46.25 14.16
CA ARG A 108 32.73 -45.83 12.79
C ARG A 108 31.32 -46.25 12.41
N PHE A 109 30.89 -47.44 12.81
CA PHE A 109 29.51 -47.86 12.61
C PHE A 109 28.52 -46.96 13.38
N ALA A 110 28.81 -46.59 14.63
CA ALA A 110 27.98 -45.64 15.38
C ALA A 110 27.92 -44.26 14.70
N LEU A 111 29.03 -43.77 14.16
CA LEU A 111 29.06 -42.54 13.36
C LEU A 111 28.19 -42.64 12.11
N SER A 112 28.15 -43.80 11.44
CA SER A 112 27.28 -44.00 10.28
C SER A 112 25.78 -43.85 10.63
N GLN A 113 25.37 -44.23 11.85
CA GLN A 113 23.98 -44.06 12.30
C GLN A 113 23.62 -42.58 12.52
N ALA A 114 24.58 -41.78 12.99
CA ALA A 114 24.40 -40.34 13.09
C ALA A 114 24.26 -39.70 11.70
N VAL A 115 25.07 -40.12 10.72
CA VAL A 115 24.94 -39.65 9.32
C VAL A 115 23.60 -40.04 8.71
N ASP A 116 23.09 -41.24 8.99
CA ASP A 116 21.76 -41.69 8.54
C ASP A 116 20.63 -40.81 9.12
N SER A 117 20.78 -40.38 10.37
CA SER A 117 19.87 -39.43 11.02
C SER A 117 19.94 -38.05 10.36
N TYR A 118 21.15 -37.58 10.00
CA TYR A 118 21.33 -36.32 9.28
C TYR A 118 20.75 -36.36 7.87
N LEU A 119 20.89 -37.48 7.16
CA LEU A 119 20.28 -37.69 5.85
C LEU A 119 18.75 -37.64 5.95
N THR A 120 18.17 -38.30 6.94
CA THR A 120 16.73 -38.25 7.21
C THR A 120 16.28 -36.82 7.46
N ARG A 121 17.00 -36.08 8.32
CA ARG A 121 16.71 -34.68 8.61
C ARG A 121 16.86 -33.80 7.37
N LEU A 122 17.88 -34.02 6.55
CA LEU A 122 18.10 -33.27 5.32
C LEU A 122 16.94 -33.46 4.33
N VAL A 123 16.44 -34.68 4.18
CA VAL A 123 15.28 -34.97 3.33
C VAL A 123 14.02 -34.29 3.87
N ASP A 124 13.83 -34.23 5.19
CA ASP A 124 12.72 -33.51 5.79
C ASP A 124 12.80 -32.01 5.50
N VAL A 125 13.99 -31.42 5.66
CA VAL A 125 14.23 -29.99 5.38
C VAL A 125 14.06 -29.69 3.89
N ALA A 126 14.53 -30.57 3.00
CA ALA A 126 14.32 -30.46 1.56
C ALA A 126 12.83 -30.58 1.15
N ASN A 127 11.99 -31.13 2.03
CA ASN A 127 10.54 -31.21 1.88
C ASN A 127 9.78 -30.18 2.75
N THR A 128 10.44 -29.10 3.19
CA THR A 128 9.79 -28.03 3.98
C THR A 128 8.63 -27.40 3.23
N VAL A 129 7.56 -27.11 3.97
CA VAL A 129 6.32 -26.51 3.46
C VAL A 129 6.12 -25.13 4.07
N HIS A 130 5.78 -24.16 3.23
CA HIS A 130 5.32 -22.84 3.64
C HIS A 130 3.97 -22.56 2.97
N ASP A 131 2.95 -22.15 3.73
CA ASP A 131 1.59 -21.90 3.23
C ASP A 131 1.00 -23.05 2.37
N GLY A 132 1.27 -24.30 2.77
CA GLY A 132 0.80 -25.49 2.05
C GLY A 132 1.51 -25.77 0.73
N ARG A 133 2.62 -25.07 0.45
CA ARG A 133 3.46 -25.22 -0.74
C ARG A 133 4.86 -25.69 -0.38
N PHE A 134 5.38 -26.68 -1.10
CA PHE A 134 6.77 -27.10 -0.94
C PHE A 134 7.73 -26.02 -1.46
N ILE A 135 8.73 -25.67 -0.65
CA ILE A 135 9.66 -24.58 -0.95
C ILE A 135 10.60 -24.93 -2.11
N PHE A 136 11.12 -26.15 -2.13
CA PHE A 136 12.12 -26.62 -3.10
C PHE A 136 11.53 -27.41 -4.28
N GLY A 137 10.20 -27.38 -4.43
CA GLY A 137 9.47 -28.15 -5.46
C GLY A 137 9.32 -27.46 -6.82
N GLY A 138 9.94 -26.29 -7.02
CA GLY A 138 9.73 -25.48 -8.23
C GLY A 138 8.33 -24.86 -8.23
N THR A 139 7.60 -24.94 -9.36
CA THR A 139 6.18 -24.58 -9.41
C THR A 139 5.26 -25.75 -9.04
N MET A 140 5.77 -26.98 -8.98
CA MET A 140 5.04 -28.17 -8.52
C MET A 140 4.91 -28.22 -7.00
N THR A 141 4.33 -27.16 -6.44
CA THR A 141 4.26 -26.91 -4.99
C THR A 141 3.26 -27.78 -4.23
N THR A 142 2.31 -28.43 -4.92
CA THR A 142 1.21 -29.21 -4.31
C THR A 142 1.06 -30.63 -4.87
N ALA A 143 1.92 -31.04 -5.81
CA ALA A 143 1.79 -32.32 -6.52
C ALA A 143 2.31 -33.54 -5.72
N GLY A 144 2.94 -33.31 -4.56
CA GLY A 144 3.57 -34.34 -3.74
C GLY A 144 4.91 -33.85 -3.16
N LYS A 145 5.56 -34.69 -2.36
CA LYS A 145 6.88 -34.38 -1.79
C LYS A 145 7.92 -34.26 -2.94
N PRO A 146 8.67 -33.16 -3.05
CA PRO A 146 9.67 -32.98 -4.11
C PRO A 146 10.86 -33.92 -3.99
N PHE A 147 11.23 -34.35 -2.77
CA PHE A 147 12.33 -35.29 -2.55
C PHE A 147 11.81 -36.59 -1.96
N ALA A 148 12.06 -37.69 -2.67
CA ALA A 148 11.68 -39.04 -2.25
C ALA A 148 12.92 -39.92 -2.08
N VAL A 149 13.03 -40.59 -0.94
CA VAL A 149 14.10 -41.57 -0.71
C VAL A 149 13.77 -42.86 -1.46
N ALA A 150 14.73 -43.42 -2.19
CA ALA A 150 14.57 -44.72 -2.81
C ALA A 150 14.34 -45.82 -1.75
N ALA A 151 13.63 -46.88 -2.12
CA ALA A 151 13.24 -47.95 -1.19
C ALA A 151 14.43 -48.65 -0.49
N ASP A 152 15.62 -48.56 -1.09
CA ASP A 152 16.88 -49.11 -0.57
C ASP A 152 17.69 -48.09 0.26
N GLY A 153 17.25 -46.84 0.36
CA GLY A 153 17.97 -45.77 1.06
C GLY A 153 19.30 -45.38 0.40
N SER A 154 19.50 -45.75 -0.88
CA SER A 154 20.75 -45.52 -1.62
C SER A 154 20.80 -44.17 -2.33
N ARG A 155 19.63 -43.58 -2.61
CA ARG A 155 19.54 -42.31 -3.33
C ARG A 155 18.26 -41.55 -2.96
N VAL A 156 18.27 -40.26 -3.28
CA VAL A 156 17.11 -39.39 -3.17
C VAL A 156 16.75 -38.88 -4.56
N ASP A 157 15.55 -39.22 -5.02
CA ASP A 157 15.02 -38.83 -6.32
C ASP A 157 14.27 -37.48 -6.19
N TYR A 158 14.44 -36.61 -7.20
CA TYR A 158 13.73 -35.33 -7.29
C TYR A 158 12.53 -35.46 -8.22
N ALA A 159 11.36 -35.05 -7.73
CA ALA A 159 10.08 -35.11 -8.44
C ALA A 159 9.42 -33.73 -8.65
N GLY A 160 10.18 -32.65 -8.46
CA GLY A 160 9.74 -31.29 -8.78
C GLY A 160 10.11 -30.86 -10.20
N ASN A 161 9.94 -29.57 -10.50
CA ASN A 161 10.34 -28.97 -11.77
C ASN A 161 11.31 -27.80 -11.59
N LEU A 162 11.93 -27.39 -12.70
CA LEU A 162 12.97 -26.37 -12.76
C LEU A 162 12.42 -24.95 -13.00
N ASP A 163 11.10 -24.78 -12.97
CA ASP A 163 10.47 -23.52 -13.35
C ASP A 163 10.54 -22.49 -12.22
N ALA A 164 10.91 -21.26 -12.60
CA ALA A 164 10.96 -20.11 -11.71
C ALA A 164 9.54 -19.59 -11.39
N PHE A 165 9.23 -19.51 -10.11
CA PHE A 165 8.03 -18.89 -9.57
C PHE A 165 8.29 -17.39 -9.39
N ARG A 166 7.67 -16.60 -10.28
CA ARG A 166 7.76 -15.14 -10.26
C ARG A 166 6.49 -14.52 -9.69
N VAL A 167 6.66 -13.49 -8.87
CA VAL A 167 5.58 -12.70 -8.28
C VAL A 167 5.71 -11.26 -8.74
N GLU A 168 4.58 -10.67 -9.17
CA GLU A 168 4.51 -9.27 -9.58
C GLU A 168 4.49 -8.36 -8.35
N VAL A 169 5.43 -7.43 -8.29
CA VAL A 169 5.65 -6.50 -7.16
C VAL A 169 5.52 -5.03 -7.57
N GLY A 170 5.13 -4.79 -8.82
CA GLY A 170 4.92 -3.45 -9.33
C GLY A 170 4.59 -3.46 -10.81
N PRO A 171 4.25 -2.30 -11.39
CA PRO A 171 3.90 -2.19 -12.80
C PRO A 171 5.09 -2.60 -13.68
N ASN A 172 4.97 -3.76 -14.32
CA ASN A 172 6.03 -4.42 -15.12
C ASN A 172 7.27 -4.85 -14.32
N ALA A 173 7.14 -5.05 -13.01
CA ALA A 173 8.21 -5.54 -12.15
C ALA A 173 7.81 -6.87 -11.50
N SER A 174 8.67 -7.88 -11.65
CA SER A 174 8.47 -9.18 -11.02
C SER A 174 9.76 -9.68 -10.38
N ILE A 175 9.64 -10.26 -9.19
CA ILE A 175 10.75 -10.93 -8.51
C ILE A 175 10.58 -12.44 -8.58
N GLU A 176 11.69 -13.15 -8.62
CA GLU A 176 11.73 -14.60 -8.49
C GLU A 176 11.85 -14.96 -7.01
N VAL A 177 10.90 -15.76 -6.52
CA VAL A 177 10.71 -16.00 -5.07
C VAL A 177 11.15 -17.41 -4.69
N ASN A 178 11.03 -18.38 -5.60
CA ASN A 178 11.43 -19.75 -5.33
C ASN A 178 12.92 -19.99 -5.64
N GLN A 179 13.42 -21.07 -5.05
CA GLN A 179 14.66 -21.73 -5.43
C GLN A 179 14.28 -23.13 -5.92
N ASP A 180 14.75 -23.51 -7.10
CA ASP A 180 14.54 -24.87 -7.58
C ASP A 180 15.44 -25.84 -6.78
N GLY A 181 14.85 -26.94 -6.34
CA GLY A 181 15.53 -27.92 -5.50
C GLY A 181 16.58 -28.74 -6.27
N TYR A 182 16.46 -28.84 -7.59
CA TYR A 182 17.44 -29.58 -8.39
C TYR A 182 18.77 -28.84 -8.47
N ALA A 183 18.77 -27.54 -8.79
CA ALA A 183 19.96 -26.71 -8.76
C ALA A 183 20.61 -26.76 -7.37
N LEU A 184 19.81 -26.68 -6.31
CA LEU A 184 20.30 -26.71 -4.93
C LEU A 184 20.96 -28.03 -4.53
N PHE A 185 20.34 -29.17 -4.84
CA PHE A 185 20.75 -30.44 -4.25
C PHE A 185 21.42 -31.42 -5.22
N LYS A 186 21.34 -31.20 -6.54
CA LYS A 186 21.72 -32.22 -7.54
C LYS A 186 22.47 -31.71 -8.78
N GLU A 187 22.53 -30.41 -9.06
CA GLU A 187 23.14 -29.88 -10.28
C GLU A 187 24.68 -29.91 -10.25
N GLU A 188 25.31 -29.14 -9.37
CA GLU A 188 26.79 -29.09 -9.28
C GLU A 188 27.34 -30.29 -8.51
N VAL A 189 26.69 -30.64 -7.40
CA VAL A 189 27.01 -31.81 -6.56
C VAL A 189 25.72 -32.45 -6.10
N ASP A 190 25.62 -33.79 -6.16
CA ASP A 190 24.55 -34.51 -5.49
C ASP A 190 24.83 -34.58 -4.00
N VAL A 191 24.21 -33.65 -3.30
CA VAL A 191 24.37 -33.41 -1.87
C VAL A 191 23.89 -34.62 -1.05
N PHE A 192 22.84 -35.29 -1.51
CA PHE A 192 22.34 -36.50 -0.86
C PHE A 192 23.29 -37.67 -1.07
N ALA A 193 23.81 -37.83 -2.29
CA ALA A 193 24.79 -38.88 -2.59
C ALA A 193 26.08 -38.72 -1.78
N ALA A 194 26.52 -37.49 -1.51
CA ALA A 194 27.68 -37.23 -0.67
C ALA A 194 27.51 -37.77 0.77
N LEU A 195 26.33 -37.58 1.37
CA LEU A 195 26.03 -38.12 2.70
C LEU A 195 25.82 -39.64 2.70
N VAL A 196 25.22 -40.18 1.64
CA VAL A 196 25.09 -41.64 1.44
C VAL A 196 26.47 -42.29 1.37
N GLU A 197 27.39 -41.74 0.57
CA GLU A 197 28.75 -42.28 0.43
C GLU A 197 29.52 -42.17 1.75
N LEU A 198 29.37 -41.08 2.52
CA LEU A 198 29.95 -40.97 3.86
C LEU A 198 29.42 -42.07 4.78
N ARG A 199 28.10 -42.27 4.82
CA ARG A 199 27.45 -43.32 5.63
C ARG A 199 28.01 -44.70 5.26
N ASP A 200 28.09 -45.01 3.98
CA ASP A 200 28.48 -46.33 3.50
C ASP A 200 29.99 -46.57 3.70
N ALA A 201 30.84 -45.56 3.47
CA ALA A 201 32.27 -45.62 3.79
C ALA A 201 32.53 -45.84 5.29
N LEU A 202 31.71 -45.23 6.17
CA LEU A 202 31.78 -45.45 7.62
C LEU A 202 31.35 -46.86 8.02
N ARG A 203 30.30 -47.41 7.38
CA ARG A 203 29.84 -48.79 7.61
C ARG A 203 30.86 -49.84 7.15
N ASP A 204 31.52 -49.56 6.03
CA ASP A 204 32.55 -50.43 5.45
C ASP A 204 33.89 -50.35 6.20
N ASN A 205 33.99 -49.48 7.22
CA ASN A 205 35.20 -49.25 8.01
C ASN A 205 36.40 -48.80 7.14
N ASP A 206 36.15 -48.05 6.06
CA ASP A 206 37.17 -47.60 5.11
C ASP A 206 37.55 -46.13 5.37
N ALA A 207 38.67 -45.92 6.08
CA ALA A 207 39.18 -44.59 6.39
C ALA A 207 39.58 -43.77 5.15
N GLY A 208 40.05 -44.45 4.08
CA GLY A 208 40.48 -43.79 2.86
C GLY A 208 39.28 -43.25 2.08
N ARG A 209 38.21 -44.03 1.96
CA ARG A 209 36.95 -43.57 1.38
C ARG A 209 36.34 -42.44 2.19
N VAL A 210 36.29 -42.54 3.53
CA VAL A 210 35.79 -41.45 4.38
C VAL A 210 36.58 -40.16 4.15
N ALA A 211 37.90 -40.22 4.06
CA ALA A 211 38.71 -39.03 3.78
C ALA A 211 38.36 -38.37 2.43
N SER A 212 38.07 -39.15 1.38
CA SER A 212 37.66 -38.62 0.08
C SER A 212 36.29 -37.94 0.09
N THR A 213 35.39 -38.32 1.00
CA THR A 213 34.06 -37.69 1.11
C THR A 213 34.11 -36.28 1.69
N ILE A 214 35.17 -35.92 2.43
CA ILE A 214 35.33 -34.59 3.04
C ILE A 214 35.33 -33.49 1.96
N ASP A 215 36.06 -33.69 0.87
CA ASP A 215 36.13 -32.72 -0.24
C ASP A 215 34.77 -32.56 -0.96
N THR A 216 34.02 -33.66 -1.05
CA THR A 216 32.68 -33.66 -1.66
C THR A 216 31.69 -32.91 -0.78
N ILE A 217 31.72 -33.14 0.54
CA ILE A 217 30.91 -32.43 1.53
C ILE A 217 31.25 -30.94 1.54
N ASP A 218 32.53 -30.59 1.45
CA ASP A 218 32.97 -29.19 1.37
C ASP A 218 32.48 -28.48 0.11
N THR A 219 32.40 -29.22 -1.00
CA THR A 219 31.84 -28.68 -2.25
C THR A 219 30.33 -28.51 -2.14
N ALA A 220 29.62 -29.48 -1.59
CA ALA A 220 28.18 -29.38 -1.31
C ALA A 220 27.85 -28.22 -0.37
N GLN A 221 28.63 -28.02 0.69
CA GLN A 221 28.45 -26.92 1.63
C GLN A 221 28.70 -25.56 0.98
N ARG A 222 29.77 -25.42 0.18
CA ARG A 222 30.03 -24.18 -0.59
C ARG A 222 28.89 -23.87 -1.55
N HIS A 223 28.36 -24.87 -2.22
CA HIS A 223 27.22 -24.73 -3.12
C HIS A 223 25.96 -24.21 -2.38
N ALA A 224 25.62 -24.83 -1.26
CA ALA A 224 24.50 -24.38 -0.41
C ALA A 224 24.68 -22.94 0.07
N ASN A 225 25.88 -22.57 0.51
CA ASN A 225 26.20 -21.20 0.95
C ASN A 225 26.09 -20.17 -0.20
N ASN A 226 26.51 -20.53 -1.40
CA ASN A 226 26.40 -19.66 -2.58
C ASN A 226 24.93 -19.37 -2.92
N LEU A 227 24.08 -20.39 -2.85
CA LEU A 227 22.65 -20.25 -3.09
C LEU A 227 21.95 -19.47 -1.98
N GLN A 228 22.34 -19.68 -0.72
CA GLN A 228 21.85 -18.84 0.39
C GLN A 228 22.24 -17.37 0.19
N GLY A 229 23.47 -17.09 -0.25
CA GLY A 229 23.89 -15.73 -0.59
C GLY A 229 23.07 -15.12 -1.74
N ALA A 230 22.76 -15.91 -2.77
CA ALA A 230 21.89 -15.47 -3.87
C ALA A 230 20.46 -15.18 -3.39
N MET A 231 19.90 -16.02 -2.50
CA MET A 231 18.59 -15.81 -1.89
C MET A 231 18.54 -14.55 -1.02
N GLY A 232 19.56 -14.32 -0.19
CA GLY A 232 19.68 -13.08 0.59
C GLY A 232 19.76 -11.84 -0.30
N GLY A 233 20.47 -11.92 -1.43
CA GLY A 233 20.48 -10.85 -2.43
C GLY A 233 19.10 -10.55 -3.02
N ARG A 234 18.31 -11.59 -3.33
CA ARG A 234 16.93 -11.44 -3.80
C ARG A 234 16.03 -10.84 -2.70
N GLU A 235 16.23 -11.22 -1.45
CA GLU A 235 15.43 -10.71 -0.32
C GLU A 235 15.64 -9.20 -0.15
N VAL A 236 16.90 -8.75 -0.23
CA VAL A 236 17.23 -7.32 -0.22
C VAL A 236 16.55 -6.59 -1.39
N VAL A 237 16.52 -7.18 -2.59
CA VAL A 237 15.81 -6.59 -3.74
C VAL A 237 14.30 -6.51 -3.46
N ALA A 238 13.70 -7.52 -2.84
CA ALA A 238 12.29 -7.50 -2.46
C ALA A 238 11.99 -6.43 -1.39
N GLN A 239 12.86 -6.26 -0.39
CA GLN A 239 12.76 -5.19 0.60
C GLN A 239 12.94 -3.78 -0.03
N ILE A 240 13.82 -3.66 -1.02
CA ILE A 240 13.95 -2.42 -1.81
C ILE A 240 12.71 -2.19 -2.66
N ALA A 241 12.03 -3.22 -3.17
CA ALA A 241 10.77 -3.06 -3.90
C ALA A 241 9.62 -2.60 -2.98
N ASP A 242 9.64 -2.98 -1.70
CA ASP A 242 8.73 -2.48 -0.67
C ASP A 242 9.00 -0.99 -0.35
N ALA A 243 10.27 -0.57 -0.34
CA ALA A 243 10.69 0.76 0.12
C ALA A 243 10.07 1.95 -0.64
N PRO A 244 9.88 1.95 -1.98
CA PRO A 244 9.14 2.99 -2.71
C PRO A 244 7.67 3.05 -2.31
N GLY A 245 7.04 1.89 -2.05
CA GLY A 245 5.65 1.80 -1.60
C GLY A 245 5.46 2.29 -0.16
N VAL A 246 6.48 2.15 0.68
CA VAL A 246 6.48 2.70 2.05
C VAL A 246 6.96 4.15 2.07
N GLY A 247 7.88 4.56 1.21
CA GLY A 247 8.53 5.88 1.25
C GLY A 247 7.71 7.02 0.65
N ASP A 248 7.22 6.87 -0.58
CA ASP A 248 6.45 7.94 -1.25
C ASP A 248 5.00 8.01 -0.77
N THR A 249 4.47 6.90 -0.23
CA THR A 249 3.14 6.86 0.38
C THR A 249 3.15 7.11 1.88
N ALA A 250 4.25 6.80 2.62
CA ALA A 250 4.31 7.01 4.07
C ALA A 250 5.10 8.23 4.56
N LEU A 251 5.90 8.93 3.73
CA LEU A 251 6.36 10.29 4.12
C LEU A 251 5.28 11.37 3.97
N CYS A 252 4.07 10.98 3.56
CA CYS A 252 2.82 11.69 3.85
C CYS A 252 1.95 10.95 4.90
N VAL A 253 2.55 10.27 5.88
CA VAL A 253 1.86 9.68 7.06
C VAL A 253 2.24 10.43 8.36
N ARG A 254 2.07 11.75 8.36
CA ARG A 254 0.98 12.27 9.23
C ARG A 254 -0.26 11.87 8.44
N PRO A 255 -1.30 11.21 8.98
CA PRO A 255 -2.43 10.79 8.14
C PRO A 255 -2.96 12.03 7.43
N ILE A 256 -2.54 12.25 6.19
CA ILE A 256 -3.07 13.30 5.36
C ILE A 256 -4.04 12.54 4.47
N PRO A 257 -5.35 12.60 4.76
CA PRO A 257 -6.39 12.16 3.84
C PRO A 257 -6.38 13.02 2.57
N VAL A 258 -5.28 13.07 1.81
CA VAL A 258 -5.06 14.09 0.75
C VAL A 258 -5.49 13.63 -0.63
N ALA A 259 -5.42 12.34 -0.93
CA ALA A 259 -6.06 11.84 -2.15
C ALA A 259 -7.60 11.95 -2.05
N HIS A 260 -8.14 11.90 -0.83
CA HIS A 260 -9.54 12.17 -0.56
C HIS A 260 -9.85 13.68 -0.54
N THR A 261 -9.08 14.54 0.13
CA THR A 261 -9.40 15.98 0.25
C THR A 261 -9.19 16.85 -0.99
N VAL A 262 -8.36 16.46 -1.98
CA VAL A 262 -8.14 17.35 -3.15
C VAL A 262 -9.31 17.32 -4.13
N PHE A 263 -10.05 16.20 -4.23
CA PHE A 263 -11.16 16.07 -5.19
C PHE A 263 -12.44 15.47 -4.59
N GLY A 264 -12.34 14.83 -3.43
CA GLY A 264 -13.36 13.95 -2.88
C GLY A 264 -13.95 14.41 -1.56
N ASP A 265 -13.24 15.08 -0.66
CA ASP A 265 -13.80 15.50 0.63
C ASP A 265 -14.25 16.96 0.57
N ILE A 266 -15.34 17.23 1.28
CA ILE A 266 -15.83 18.58 1.45
C ILE A 266 -14.94 19.37 2.41
N GLN A 267 -14.85 20.68 2.22
CA GLN A 267 -14.40 21.59 3.27
C GLN A 267 -15.65 22.08 4.02
N PRO A 268 -16.02 21.48 5.18
CA PRO A 268 -17.31 21.74 5.80
C PRO A 268 -17.50 23.21 6.15
N GLY A 269 -16.44 23.91 6.59
CA GLY A 269 -16.51 25.34 6.91
C GLY A 269 -16.88 26.21 5.71
N ARG A 270 -16.30 25.93 4.54
CA ARG A 270 -16.62 26.66 3.30
C ARG A 270 -18.01 26.30 2.78
N LEU A 271 -18.35 25.01 2.81
CA LEU A 271 -19.64 24.51 2.33
C LEU A 271 -20.81 25.01 3.17
N ILE A 272 -20.63 25.15 4.49
CA ILE A 272 -21.64 25.74 5.39
C ILE A 272 -21.84 27.23 5.05
N ILE A 273 -20.78 27.98 4.77
CA ILE A 273 -20.89 29.40 4.37
C ILE A 273 -21.61 29.52 3.02
N GLU A 274 -21.27 28.69 2.04
CA GLU A 274 -21.93 28.65 0.73
C GLU A 274 -23.41 28.25 0.84
N MET A 275 -23.72 27.26 1.69
CA MET A 275 -25.09 26.82 1.98
C MET A 275 -25.89 27.93 2.67
N GLN A 276 -25.33 28.60 3.69
CA GLN A 276 -25.98 29.71 4.39
C GLN A 276 -26.23 30.90 3.46
N ALA A 277 -25.29 31.19 2.55
CA ALA A 277 -25.47 32.23 1.55
C ALA A 277 -26.62 31.89 0.58
N ASP A 278 -26.71 30.65 0.09
CA ASP A 278 -27.80 30.21 -0.77
C ASP A 278 -29.15 30.11 -0.02
N GLU A 279 -29.16 29.77 1.27
CA GLU A 279 -30.35 29.76 2.13
C GLU A 279 -30.89 31.18 2.36
N GLN A 280 -30.01 32.15 2.62
CA GLN A 280 -30.36 33.57 2.71
C GLN A 280 -30.89 34.14 1.38
N LEU A 281 -30.55 33.55 0.23
CA LEU A 281 -31.12 33.94 -1.06
C LEU A 281 -32.53 33.38 -1.30
N VAL A 282 -32.93 32.33 -0.58
CA VAL A 282 -34.30 31.77 -0.63
C VAL A 282 -35.24 32.46 0.35
N GLU A 283 -34.74 32.92 1.51
CA GLU A 283 -35.54 33.61 2.53
C GLU A 283 -36.29 34.89 2.08
N PRO A 284 -35.78 35.77 1.17
CA PRO A 284 -36.48 37.02 0.84
C PRO A 284 -37.74 36.85 -0.04
N VAL A 285 -38.22 35.63 -0.30
CA VAL A 285 -39.48 35.39 -1.02
C VAL A 285 -40.58 34.86 -0.10
N ARG A 286 -40.49 35.09 1.22
CA ARG A 286 -41.68 35.12 2.08
C ARG A 286 -42.30 36.51 1.99
N VAL A 287 -43.31 36.66 1.13
CA VAL A 287 -44.17 37.84 1.17
C VAL A 287 -45.00 37.74 2.44
N ASP A 288 -44.49 38.28 3.55
CA ASP A 288 -45.29 38.54 4.75
C ASP A 288 -46.29 39.65 4.40
N LEU A 289 -47.53 39.25 4.09
CA LEU A 289 -48.66 40.16 4.07
C LEU A 289 -49.03 40.46 5.53
N PRO A 290 -48.86 41.68 6.06
CA PRO A 290 -49.32 42.00 7.40
C PRO A 290 -50.84 41.90 7.47
N THR A 291 -51.36 40.98 8.29
CA THR A 291 -52.81 40.72 8.47
C THR A 291 -53.52 41.70 9.40
N HIS A 292 -52.96 42.88 9.68
CA HIS A 292 -53.58 43.79 10.65
C HIS A 292 -53.27 45.25 10.36
N VAL A 293 -54.09 45.88 9.52
CA VAL A 293 -54.30 47.33 9.58
C VAL A 293 -55.79 47.56 9.75
N GLY A 294 -56.21 47.74 11.01
CA GLY A 294 -57.57 48.16 11.35
C GLY A 294 -57.86 49.58 10.85
N PRO A 295 -59.13 49.96 10.66
CA PRO A 295 -59.49 51.23 10.03
C PRO A 295 -59.06 52.43 10.88
N PHE A 296 -58.41 53.41 10.23
CA PHE A 296 -58.09 54.70 10.84
C PHE A 296 -59.26 55.67 10.67
N ARG A 297 -59.62 56.36 11.76
CA ARG A 297 -60.65 57.42 11.77
C ARG A 297 -60.04 58.80 11.60
N ALA A 298 -60.58 59.58 10.66
CA ALA A 298 -60.42 61.03 10.61
C ALA A 298 -61.81 61.68 10.47
N GLY A 299 -62.35 62.19 11.57
CA GLY A 299 -63.69 62.79 11.63
C GLY A 299 -64.85 61.78 11.56
N ARG A 300 -66.09 62.26 11.34
CA ARG A 300 -67.35 61.47 11.38
C ARG A 300 -67.64 60.60 10.14
N ARG A 301 -66.64 60.25 9.31
CA ARG A 301 -66.82 59.32 8.18
C ARG A 301 -65.66 58.35 8.06
N GLU A 302 -65.99 57.08 7.83
CA GLU A 302 -65.03 55.98 7.57
C GLU A 302 -64.84 55.84 6.05
N PHE A 303 -63.59 55.72 5.60
CA PHE A 303 -63.25 55.50 4.19
C PHE A 303 -62.49 54.18 4.05
N HIS A 304 -62.89 53.37 3.06
CA HIS A 304 -62.13 52.23 2.57
C HIS A 304 -61.49 52.60 1.24
N LEU A 305 -60.16 52.63 1.18
CA LEU A 305 -59.41 52.82 -0.05
C LEU A 305 -58.91 51.48 -0.57
N GLY A 306 -59.71 50.86 -1.43
CA GLY A 306 -59.21 49.94 -2.45
C GLY A 306 -58.83 50.75 -3.68
N GLY A 307 -57.58 50.68 -4.13
CA GLY A 307 -57.17 51.34 -5.37
C GLY A 307 -55.66 51.55 -5.51
N VAL A 308 -55.10 50.88 -6.51
CA VAL A 308 -53.73 50.97 -7.02
C VAL A 308 -53.43 52.39 -7.53
N VAL A 309 -52.28 52.97 -7.14
CA VAL A 309 -51.62 54.06 -7.89
C VAL A 309 -50.11 53.85 -7.86
N GLY A 310 -49.55 53.56 -9.03
CA GLY A 310 -48.12 53.66 -9.29
C GLY A 310 -47.72 55.09 -9.60
N GLY A 311 -46.55 55.48 -9.13
CA GLY A 311 -45.88 56.73 -9.48
C GLY A 311 -44.67 56.94 -8.58
N LEU A 312 -43.47 56.63 -9.08
CA LEU A 312 -42.24 57.15 -8.48
C LEU A 312 -41.39 57.81 -9.57
N LEU A 313 -41.18 59.11 -9.38
CA LEU A 313 -40.26 59.95 -10.13
C LEU A 313 -38.86 59.34 -10.11
N VAL A 314 -38.23 59.27 -11.29
CA VAL A 314 -36.80 59.00 -11.44
C VAL A 314 -36.04 60.31 -11.27
N ALA A 315 -35.32 60.44 -10.16
CA ALA A 315 -34.21 61.38 -10.05
C ALA A 315 -32.97 60.62 -9.54
N ARG A 316 -31.88 60.74 -10.31
CA ARG A 316 -30.57 60.11 -10.09
C ARG A 316 -30.03 60.40 -8.69
N GLN A 317 -29.56 59.37 -7.97
CA GLN A 317 -28.25 59.36 -7.29
C GLN A 317 -27.99 58.00 -6.61
N ILE A 318 -26.74 57.57 -6.70
CA ILE A 318 -26.14 56.34 -6.17
C ILE A 318 -26.39 56.22 -4.65
N PRO A 319 -26.84 55.09 -4.11
CA PRO A 319 -26.69 54.82 -2.68
C PRO A 319 -25.42 54.01 -2.43
N ALA A 320 -24.43 54.69 -1.85
CA ALA A 320 -23.36 54.09 -1.07
C ALA A 320 -23.91 53.51 0.24
N VAL A 321 -23.38 52.35 0.66
CA VAL A 321 -23.63 51.80 1.99
C VAL A 321 -22.59 52.40 2.95
N VAL A 322 -23.05 53.20 3.90
CA VAL A 322 -22.24 53.72 5.02
C VAL A 322 -22.23 52.67 6.12
N VAL A 323 -21.06 52.07 6.39
CA VAL A 323 -20.83 51.20 7.54
C VAL A 323 -20.36 52.09 8.70
N HIS A 324 -21.10 52.08 9.82
CA HIS A 324 -20.61 52.70 11.05
C HIS A 324 -19.43 51.88 11.58
N ALA A 325 -18.25 52.51 11.57
CA ALA A 325 -17.04 52.01 12.20
C ALA A 325 -17.17 52.07 13.73
N GLN A 326 -16.83 50.96 14.41
CA GLN A 326 -16.23 51.04 15.73
C GLN A 326 -14.75 50.71 15.55
N GLU A 327 -13.95 51.75 15.74
CA GLU A 327 -12.50 51.75 15.60
C GLU A 327 -11.87 50.95 16.77
N VAL A 328 -11.26 49.81 16.46
CA VAL A 328 -10.23 49.20 17.33
C VAL A 328 -8.95 49.18 16.50
N GLY A 329 -8.17 50.26 16.62
CA GLY A 329 -6.87 50.34 16.00
C GLY A 329 -5.85 49.51 16.77
N LEU A 330 -5.22 48.56 16.09
CA LEU A 330 -3.80 48.26 16.30
C LEU A 330 -3.13 47.94 14.95
N ARG A 331 -1.99 48.60 14.78
CA ARG A 331 -1.07 48.63 13.63
C ARG A 331 -0.53 47.27 13.22
N GLY A 332 -0.16 47.14 11.95
CA GLY A 332 0.88 46.21 11.51
C GLY A 332 0.81 45.89 10.02
N ASP A 333 1.09 46.86 9.15
CA ASP A 333 1.71 46.52 7.86
C ASP A 333 3.11 45.95 8.12
N ASP A 334 3.58 45.15 7.18
CA ASP A 334 4.90 44.51 7.08
C ASP A 334 5.09 43.16 7.80
N VAL A 335 4.70 42.08 7.11
CA VAL A 335 5.58 40.90 7.02
C VAL A 335 5.77 40.54 5.55
N GLN A 336 6.79 41.18 4.97
CA GLN A 336 7.68 40.48 4.04
C GLN A 336 8.18 39.21 4.75
N VAL A 337 7.90 38.03 4.18
CA VAL A 337 8.65 36.84 4.58
C VAL A 337 10.06 37.01 4.02
N ALA A 338 10.95 37.52 4.87
CA ALA A 338 12.36 37.53 4.66
C ALA A 338 12.86 36.09 4.48
N GLY A 339 13.27 35.76 3.26
CA GLY A 339 14.31 34.76 3.08
C GLY A 339 15.55 35.25 3.83
N LEU A 340 16.00 34.47 4.81
CA LEU A 340 17.31 34.60 5.42
C LEU A 340 18.38 34.24 4.39
N HIS A 341 18.64 35.14 3.44
CA HIS A 341 19.97 35.26 2.83
C HIS A 341 20.73 36.30 3.66
N GLN A 342 21.65 35.80 4.48
CA GLN A 342 22.67 36.62 5.13
C GLN A 342 23.40 37.42 4.04
N ARG A 343 23.26 38.74 4.08
CA ARG A 343 24.07 39.67 3.31
C ARG A 343 25.40 39.93 4.03
N PRO A 344 26.47 40.24 3.27
CA PRO A 344 27.81 40.41 3.79
C PRO A 344 27.97 41.73 4.55
N VAL A 345 28.82 41.72 5.58
CA VAL A 345 29.33 42.90 6.26
C VAL A 345 30.57 43.40 5.53
N PRO A 346 30.67 44.70 5.17
CA PRO A 346 31.92 45.31 4.79
C PRO A 346 32.41 46.26 5.88
N VAL A 347 33.62 46.09 6.40
CA VAL A 347 34.57 47.21 6.62
C VAL A 347 36.01 46.70 6.53
N ALA A 348 36.83 47.54 5.91
CA ALA A 348 38.18 47.36 5.43
C ALA A 348 39.30 47.17 6.47
N GLY A 349 40.41 46.59 5.98
CA GLY A 349 41.74 47.17 6.08
C GLY A 349 42.45 47.12 7.44
N GLY A 350 43.41 46.20 7.54
CA GLY A 350 44.41 46.08 8.60
C GLY A 350 45.18 44.79 8.44
#